data_AF-A0A150PQU9-F1
#
_entry.id   AF-A0A150PQU9-F1
#
_cell.length_a   1.000
_cell.length_b   1.000
_cell.length_c   1.000
_cell.angle_alpha   90.00
_cell.angle_beta   90.00
_cell.angle_gamma   90.00
#
_symmetry.space_group_name_H-M   'P 1'
#
loop_
_entity.id
_entity.type
_entity.pdbx_description
1 polymer ?
#
loop_
_entity_poly.entity_id
_entity_poly.type
_entity_poly.pdbx_seq_one_letter_code
_entity_poly.pdbx_strand_id
1 'polypeptide(L)'
;MARRIFCHQREAVERLFGTTGQDAQAGIKRMRSASNAGLVWIRYLDVWGDGVPPDIPRSAVSRDALMTFAKDFSERGKLPGATPLRLLNAVHSRQVRALERLRGAGATLQAALETRFATGLGGPHPTDIGFTFDRSVGVPYLPGSSVKGIARAAARLLEDPGKDALFGPEETGASAKAWAGDVVFLDAYPVAWPRLEVDVINCHHPAYYGGKAGYPAETEDPVPVYFLTVADRTTFAFRVLSRSGAEERAARAVELLRFGLSELGAGAKTAVGYGAFTG
;
A
#
# COMPACT_ATOMS: atom_id res chain seq x y z
N MET A 1 -27.49 -11.84 -18.48
CA MET A 1 -27.18 -13.08 -17.72
C MET A 1 -25.75 -12.97 -17.19
N ALA A 2 -25.56 -12.27 -16.06
CA ALA A 2 -24.24 -12.06 -15.49
C ALA A 2 -23.67 -13.40 -15.02
N ARG A 3 -22.52 -13.81 -15.58
CA ARG A 3 -21.80 -15.00 -15.11
C ARG A 3 -21.47 -14.78 -13.63
N ARG A 4 -22.07 -15.60 -12.76
CA ARG A 4 -21.68 -15.74 -11.36
C ARG A 4 -20.16 -15.96 -11.34
N ILE A 5 -19.41 -15.03 -10.77
CA ILE A 5 -18.02 -15.29 -10.40
C ILE A 5 -18.08 -16.23 -9.20
N PHE A 6 -18.23 -17.52 -9.49
CA PHE A 6 -18.21 -18.58 -8.48
C PHE A 6 -16.88 -18.52 -7.75
N CYS A 7 -16.92 -18.27 -6.44
CA CYS A 7 -15.74 -18.40 -5.59
C CYS A 7 -15.53 -19.88 -5.27
N HIS A 8 -14.98 -20.64 -6.23
CA HIS A 8 -14.58 -22.04 -6.04
C HIS A 8 -13.60 -22.25 -4.86
N GLN A 9 -13.02 -21.17 -4.32
CA GLN A 9 -12.00 -21.22 -3.27
C GLN A 9 -12.59 -21.32 -1.86
N ARG A 10 -13.76 -20.72 -1.59
CA ARG A 10 -14.37 -20.78 -0.25
C ARG A 10 -14.85 -22.19 0.09
N GLU A 11 -15.59 -22.83 -0.82
CA GLU A 11 -16.03 -24.22 -0.64
C GLU A 11 -14.85 -25.19 -0.52
N ALA A 12 -13.79 -24.98 -1.30
CA ALA A 12 -12.58 -25.81 -1.21
C ALA A 12 -11.89 -25.68 0.14
N VAL A 13 -11.86 -24.48 0.72
CA VAL A 13 -11.31 -24.20 2.05
C VAL A 13 -12.22 -24.75 3.16
N GLU A 14 -13.54 -24.59 3.04
CA GLU A 14 -14.50 -25.15 4.01
C GLU A 14 -14.40 -26.68 4.05
N ARG A 15 -14.28 -27.34 2.90
CA ARG A 15 -14.04 -28.80 2.80
C ARG A 15 -12.73 -29.26 3.45
N LEU A 16 -11.70 -28.40 3.51
CA LEU A 16 -10.42 -28.71 4.17
C LEU A 16 -10.51 -28.69 5.70
N PHE A 17 -11.47 -27.96 6.28
CA PHE A 17 -11.56 -27.74 7.73
C PHE A 17 -12.73 -28.46 8.43
N GLY A 18 -13.58 -29.20 7.71
CA GLY A 18 -14.54 -30.15 8.30
C GLY A 18 -15.92 -30.14 7.64
N THR A 19 -16.75 -31.11 8.04
CA THR A 19 -18.12 -31.33 7.51
C THR A 19 -19.20 -30.55 8.25
N THR A 20 -18.91 -29.98 9.42
CA THR A 20 -19.83 -29.15 10.21
C THR A 20 -19.50 -27.67 10.03
N GLY A 21 -20.53 -26.81 10.00
CA GLY A 21 -20.35 -25.37 9.78
C GLY A 21 -19.49 -24.67 10.85
N GLN A 22 -19.50 -25.17 12.09
CA GLN A 22 -18.72 -24.61 13.20
C GLN A 22 -17.22 -24.96 13.12
N ASP A 23 -16.87 -26.20 12.78
CA ASP A 23 -15.47 -26.64 12.67
C ASP A 23 -14.78 -25.98 11.47
N ALA A 24 -15.50 -25.87 10.34
CA ALA A 24 -15.02 -25.15 9.16
C ALA A 24 -14.76 -23.67 9.46
N GLN A 25 -15.66 -23.00 10.18
CA GLN A 25 -15.51 -21.58 10.52
C GLN A 25 -14.36 -21.34 11.50
N ALA A 26 -14.17 -22.22 12.48
CA ALA A 26 -13.03 -22.18 13.40
C ALA A 26 -11.70 -22.43 12.68
N GLY A 27 -11.65 -23.40 11.76
CA GLY A 27 -10.49 -23.70 10.93
C GLY A 27 -10.11 -22.54 10.01
N ILE A 28 -11.08 -21.92 9.35
CA ILE A 28 -10.88 -20.73 8.51
C ILE A 28 -10.33 -19.57 9.34
N LYS A 29 -10.90 -19.31 10.52
CA LYS A 29 -10.41 -18.25 11.41
C LYS A 29 -8.95 -18.48 11.82
N ARG A 30 -8.60 -19.73 12.16
CA ARG A 30 -7.22 -20.11 12.49
C ARG A 30 -6.29 -19.95 11.29
N MET A 31 -6.67 -20.46 10.12
CA MET A 31 -5.89 -20.31 8.88
C MET A 31 -5.66 -18.84 8.56
N ARG A 32 -6.71 -18.01 8.61
CA ARG A 32 -6.60 -16.57 8.37
C ARG A 32 -5.57 -15.98 9.32
N SER A 33 -5.69 -16.20 10.62
CA SER A 33 -4.79 -15.65 11.65
C SER A 33 -3.32 -16.09 11.55
N ALA A 34 -3.05 -17.26 10.98
CA ALA A 34 -1.70 -17.82 10.83
C ALA A 34 -1.06 -17.55 9.44
N SER A 35 -1.86 -17.17 8.44
CA SER A 35 -1.41 -17.02 7.03
C SER A 35 -0.84 -15.64 6.73
N ASN A 36 -0.09 -15.51 5.62
CA ASN A 36 0.37 -14.20 5.12
C ASN A 36 -0.83 -13.25 4.91
N ALA A 37 -0.77 -12.04 5.46
CA ALA A 37 -1.92 -11.13 5.43
C ALA A 37 -2.28 -10.65 4.02
N GLY A 38 -1.29 -10.46 3.14
CA GLY A 38 -1.54 -10.13 1.73
C GLY A 38 -2.23 -11.27 0.98
N LEU A 39 -1.93 -12.52 1.31
CA LEU A 39 -2.64 -13.69 0.77
C LEU A 39 -4.10 -13.72 1.26
N VAL A 40 -4.32 -13.47 2.56
CA VAL A 40 -5.67 -13.39 3.13
C VAL A 40 -6.47 -12.28 2.47
N TRP A 41 -5.88 -11.09 2.30
CA TRP A 41 -6.51 -9.97 1.59
C TRP A 41 -6.97 -10.37 0.18
N ILE A 42 -6.06 -10.90 -0.63
CA ILE A 42 -6.34 -11.17 -2.05
C ILE A 42 -7.30 -12.35 -2.25
N ARG A 43 -7.20 -13.40 -1.42
CA ARG A 43 -7.85 -14.70 -1.69
C ARG A 43 -8.89 -15.15 -0.66
N TYR A 44 -8.81 -14.68 0.58
CA TYR A 44 -9.58 -15.25 1.69
C TYR A 44 -10.34 -14.23 2.54
N LEU A 45 -10.43 -12.97 2.09
CA LEU A 45 -11.21 -11.93 2.76
C LEU A 45 -12.70 -12.34 2.82
N ASP A 46 -13.38 -11.96 3.90
CA ASP A 46 -14.76 -12.39 4.14
C ASP A 46 -15.82 -11.61 3.35
N VAL A 47 -15.52 -11.38 2.08
CA VAL A 47 -16.38 -10.72 1.08
C VAL A 47 -16.63 -11.64 -0.12
N TRP A 48 -15.92 -12.76 -0.20
CA TRP A 48 -15.91 -13.71 -1.32
C TRP A 48 -17.04 -14.77 -1.24
N GLY A 49 -18.26 -14.40 -0.80
CA GLY A 49 -19.39 -15.34 -0.59
C GLY A 49 -20.65 -15.06 -1.43
N ASP A 50 -21.46 -16.11 -1.64
CA ASP A 50 -22.68 -16.10 -2.46
C ASP A 50 -23.93 -15.52 -1.75
N GLY A 51 -23.79 -15.04 -0.51
CA GLY A 51 -24.91 -14.55 0.31
C GLY A 51 -25.30 -13.09 0.07
N VAL A 52 -24.59 -12.35 -0.79
CA VAL A 52 -24.93 -10.96 -1.12
C VAL A 52 -25.74 -10.93 -2.41
N PRO A 53 -27.02 -10.53 -2.36
CA PRO A 53 -27.84 -10.32 -3.55
C PRO A 53 -27.11 -9.44 -4.58
N PRO A 54 -27.21 -9.73 -5.89
CA PRO A 54 -26.46 -9.01 -6.93
C PRO A 54 -26.78 -7.51 -7.04
N ASP A 55 -27.85 -7.07 -6.39
CA ASP A 55 -28.35 -5.70 -6.27
C ASP A 55 -27.74 -4.90 -5.09
N ILE A 56 -27.08 -5.55 -4.13
CA ILE A 56 -26.38 -4.84 -3.05
C ILE A 56 -24.94 -4.53 -3.47
N PRO A 57 -24.52 -3.26 -3.48
CA PRO A 57 -23.11 -2.90 -3.68
C PRO A 57 -22.26 -3.61 -2.63
N ARG A 58 -21.29 -4.43 -3.07
CA ARG A 58 -20.39 -5.15 -2.15
C ARG A 58 -19.61 -4.19 -1.23
N SER A 59 -19.47 -2.93 -1.63
CA SER A 59 -18.93 -1.83 -0.81
C SER A 59 -19.71 -1.56 0.49
N ALA A 60 -21.02 -1.79 0.53
CA ALA A 60 -21.85 -1.57 1.72
C ALA A 60 -21.71 -2.73 2.74
N VAL A 61 -21.41 -3.93 2.26
CA VAL A 61 -21.31 -5.17 3.07
C VAL A 61 -19.86 -5.47 3.48
N SER A 62 -18.88 -4.75 2.91
CA SER A 62 -17.46 -5.01 3.16
C SER A 62 -16.95 -4.46 4.49
N ARG A 63 -17.66 -3.53 5.14
CA ARG A 63 -17.22 -2.85 6.37
C ARG A 63 -16.76 -3.82 7.45
N ASP A 64 -17.59 -4.77 7.83
CA ASP A 64 -17.30 -5.69 8.93
C ASP A 64 -16.14 -6.64 8.60
N ALA A 65 -16.06 -7.07 7.35
CA ALA A 65 -14.95 -7.88 6.86
C ALA A 65 -13.63 -7.10 6.88
N LEU A 66 -13.64 -5.82 6.47
CA LEU A 66 -12.48 -4.94 6.52
C LEU A 66 -12.07 -4.63 7.97
N MET A 67 -13.02 -4.36 8.86
CA MET A 67 -12.78 -4.09 10.28
C MET A 67 -12.16 -5.31 10.97
N THR A 68 -12.72 -6.50 10.71
CA THR A 68 -12.20 -7.77 11.24
C THR A 68 -10.79 -8.02 10.71
N PHE A 69 -10.57 -7.83 9.41
CA PHE A 69 -9.25 -8.00 8.80
C PHE A 69 -8.22 -7.01 9.37
N ALA A 70 -8.57 -5.73 9.51
CA ALA A 70 -7.68 -4.70 10.05
C ALA A 70 -7.29 -4.99 11.51
N LYS A 71 -8.25 -5.46 12.32
CA LYS A 71 -8.00 -5.92 13.69
C LYS A 71 -7.06 -7.12 13.70
N ASP A 72 -7.40 -8.19 12.98
CA ASP A 72 -6.60 -9.41 12.92
C ASP A 72 -5.19 -9.14 12.37
N PHE A 73 -5.05 -8.25 11.40
CA PHE A 73 -3.76 -7.80 10.89
C PHE A 73 -2.92 -7.16 11.99
N SER A 74 -3.51 -6.22 12.73
CA SER A 74 -2.80 -5.41 13.73
C SER A 74 -2.35 -6.26 14.92
N GLU A 75 -3.10 -7.32 15.28
CA GLU A 75 -2.71 -8.25 16.34
C GLU A 75 -1.52 -9.15 15.97
N ARG A 76 -1.30 -9.47 14.68
CA ARG A 76 -0.17 -10.33 14.24
C ARG A 76 1.20 -9.77 14.60
N GLY A 77 1.31 -8.44 14.60
CA GLY A 77 2.54 -7.73 14.92
C GLY A 77 2.88 -7.64 16.40
N LYS A 78 1.95 -8.01 17.29
CA LYS A 78 2.13 -7.88 18.73
C LYS A 78 2.79 -9.11 19.37
N LEU A 79 2.79 -10.24 18.68
CA LEU A 79 3.34 -11.49 19.21
C LEU A 79 4.86 -11.53 19.00
N PRO A 80 5.68 -11.51 20.08
CA PRO A 80 7.14 -11.60 19.95
C PRO A 80 7.55 -12.90 19.24
N GLY A 81 8.47 -12.80 18.27
CA GLY A 81 8.94 -13.96 17.51
C GLY A 81 7.99 -14.48 16.43
N ALA A 82 6.84 -13.83 16.21
CA ALA A 82 5.91 -14.20 15.14
C ALA A 82 6.59 -14.12 13.76
N THR A 83 6.26 -15.08 12.90
CA THR A 83 6.78 -15.15 11.52
C THR A 83 6.69 -13.82 10.75
N PRO A 84 5.60 -13.03 10.82
CA PRO A 84 5.51 -11.76 10.11
C PRO A 84 6.58 -10.74 10.54
N LEU A 85 6.84 -10.61 11.85
CA LEU A 85 7.90 -9.75 12.37
C LEU A 85 9.28 -10.23 11.93
N ARG A 86 9.52 -11.54 11.93
CA ARG A 86 10.79 -12.11 11.45
C ARG A 86 11.03 -11.80 9.97
N LEU A 87 9.98 -11.87 9.13
CA LEU A 87 10.07 -11.54 7.71
C LEU A 87 10.33 -10.06 7.46
N LEU A 88 9.66 -9.17 8.22
CA LEU A 88 9.90 -7.72 8.16
C LEU A 88 11.35 -7.38 8.56
N ASN A 89 11.81 -7.93 9.69
CA ASN A 89 13.19 -7.77 10.15
C ASN A 89 14.20 -8.32 9.15
N ALA A 90 13.89 -9.44 8.48
CA ALA A 90 14.74 -10.01 7.45
C ALA A 90 14.84 -9.10 6.21
N VAL A 91 13.76 -8.41 5.82
CA VAL A 91 13.81 -7.39 4.75
C VAL A 91 14.68 -6.22 5.17
N HIS A 92 14.48 -5.65 6.35
CA HIS A 92 15.32 -4.56 6.84
C HIS A 92 16.78 -4.95 6.90
N SER A 93 17.10 -6.14 7.42
CA SER A 93 18.47 -6.66 7.48
C SER A 93 19.08 -6.83 6.08
N ARG A 94 18.30 -7.26 5.08
CA ARG A 94 18.77 -7.34 3.68
C ARG A 94 19.08 -5.98 3.10
N GLN A 95 18.20 -4.99 3.31
CA GLN A 95 18.42 -3.63 2.80
C GLN A 95 19.60 -2.94 3.50
N VAL A 96 19.77 -3.14 4.82
CA VAL A 96 20.93 -2.62 5.58
C VAL A 96 22.23 -3.22 5.07
N ARG A 97 22.30 -4.55 4.86
CA ARG A 97 23.48 -5.17 4.25
C ARG A 97 23.78 -4.66 2.84
N ALA A 98 22.75 -4.30 2.07
CA ALA A 98 22.95 -3.70 0.75
C ALA A 98 23.59 -2.30 0.86
N LEU A 99 23.17 -1.49 1.83
CA LEU A 99 23.78 -0.19 2.14
C LEU A 99 25.25 -0.36 2.58
N GLU A 100 25.52 -1.27 3.52
CA GLU A 100 26.87 -1.51 4.07
C GLU A 100 27.87 -1.97 2.99
N ARG A 101 27.41 -2.77 2.02
CA ARG A 101 28.26 -3.23 0.91
C ARG A 101 28.77 -2.10 0.01
N LEU A 102 28.10 -0.96 -0.02
CA LEU A 102 28.49 0.21 -0.82
C LEU A 102 29.35 1.21 -0.05
N ARG A 103 29.87 0.85 1.15
CA ARG A 103 30.91 1.59 1.89
C ARG A 103 30.65 3.10 2.07
N GLY A 104 29.43 3.49 2.44
CA GLY A 104 29.07 4.89 2.74
C GLY A 104 28.18 5.56 1.69
N ALA A 105 28.10 5.02 0.47
CA ALA A 105 27.25 5.54 -0.60
C ALA A 105 25.75 5.17 -0.47
N GLY A 106 25.29 4.94 0.75
CA GLY A 106 23.93 4.55 1.08
C GLY A 106 23.37 5.44 2.17
N ALA A 107 22.12 5.89 2.01
CA ALA A 107 21.45 6.74 2.99
C ALA A 107 20.10 6.15 3.41
N THR A 108 19.74 6.37 4.67
CA THR A 108 18.45 5.96 5.23
C THR A 108 17.72 7.19 5.76
N LEU A 109 16.44 7.31 5.41
CA LEU A 109 15.49 8.26 5.99
C LEU A 109 14.42 7.45 6.72
N GLN A 110 14.16 7.77 7.99
CA GLN A 110 12.97 7.31 8.67
C GLN A 110 11.99 8.47 8.75
N ALA A 111 10.76 8.27 8.28
CA ALA A 111 9.71 9.28 8.36
C ALA A 111 8.43 8.64 8.90
N ALA A 112 7.77 9.34 9.82
CA ALA A 112 6.51 8.94 10.42
C ALA A 112 5.34 9.51 9.64
N LEU A 113 4.27 8.74 9.52
CA LEU A 113 3.02 9.24 8.96
C LEU A 113 2.42 10.32 9.87
N GLU A 114 2.09 11.47 9.28
CA GLU A 114 1.29 12.50 9.93
C GLU A 114 -0.20 12.20 9.74
N THR A 115 -0.56 11.70 8.56
CA THR A 115 -1.93 11.31 8.21
C THR A 115 -2.00 9.84 7.80
N ARG A 116 -3.22 9.29 7.74
CA ARG A 116 -3.44 7.92 7.26
C ARG A 116 -2.85 7.73 5.87
N PHE A 117 -2.25 6.57 5.64
CA PHE A 117 -1.64 6.24 4.35
C PHE A 117 -2.42 5.17 3.61
N ALA A 118 -2.78 5.48 2.37
CA ALA A 118 -3.47 4.57 1.48
C ALA A 118 -2.56 4.19 0.32
N THR A 119 -2.40 2.89 0.05
CA THR A 119 -1.56 2.39 -1.06
C THR A 119 -2.32 1.38 -1.89
N GLY A 120 -2.16 1.43 -3.22
CA GLY A 120 -2.75 0.43 -4.11
C GLY A 120 -4.26 0.50 -4.29
N LEU A 121 -4.90 1.64 -4.02
CA LEU A 121 -6.36 1.78 -4.10
C LEU A 121 -6.95 1.46 -5.48
N GLY A 122 -6.18 1.67 -6.56
CA GLY A 122 -6.60 1.34 -7.93
C GLY A 122 -6.47 -0.13 -8.31
N GLY A 123 -6.02 -1.00 -7.40
CA GLY A 123 -5.93 -2.44 -7.65
C GLY A 123 -7.31 -3.10 -7.68
N PRO A 124 -7.57 -4.05 -8.60
CA PRO A 124 -8.84 -4.74 -8.66
C PRO A 124 -9.06 -5.60 -7.40
N HIS A 125 -10.18 -5.40 -6.73
CA HIS A 125 -10.53 -6.12 -5.50
C HIS A 125 -12.06 -6.16 -5.34
N PRO A 126 -12.66 -7.19 -4.69
CA PRO A 126 -14.12 -7.28 -4.54
C PRO A 126 -14.79 -6.17 -3.74
N THR A 127 -14.01 -5.41 -2.97
CA THR A 127 -14.48 -4.22 -2.25
C THR A 127 -14.38 -2.94 -3.10
N ASP A 128 -14.14 -3.09 -4.40
CA ASP A 128 -13.90 -2.04 -5.42
C ASP A 128 -12.62 -1.21 -5.21
N ILE A 129 -12.12 -1.15 -3.97
CA ILE A 129 -10.90 -0.47 -3.59
C ILE A 129 -9.84 -1.49 -3.18
N GLY A 130 -8.72 -1.49 -3.90
CA GLY A 130 -7.57 -2.34 -3.63
C GLY A 130 -6.74 -1.86 -2.44
N PHE A 131 -5.78 -2.69 -2.04
CA PHE A 131 -4.74 -2.32 -1.09
C PHE A 131 -3.48 -3.13 -1.35
N THR A 132 -2.31 -2.49 -1.32
CA THR A 132 -1.04 -3.14 -1.67
C THR A 132 -0.33 -3.68 -0.43
N PHE A 133 -0.10 -4.99 -0.42
CA PHE A 133 0.81 -5.67 0.50
C PHE A 133 2.03 -6.21 -0.25
N ASP A 134 3.17 -6.27 0.40
CA ASP A 134 4.32 -7.04 -0.06
C ASP A 134 3.93 -8.53 -0.07
N ARG A 135 4.15 -9.22 -1.19
CA ARG A 135 3.71 -10.60 -1.37
C ARG A 135 4.43 -11.58 -0.44
N SER A 136 5.66 -11.28 -0.06
CA SER A 136 6.50 -12.18 0.74
C SER A 136 6.31 -11.93 2.22
N VAL A 137 6.31 -10.66 2.63
CA VAL A 137 6.23 -10.25 4.04
C VAL A 137 4.78 -10.13 4.51
N GLY A 138 3.87 -9.73 3.62
CA GLY A 138 2.46 -9.50 3.95
C GLY A 138 2.24 -8.20 4.73
N VAL A 139 3.06 -7.18 4.50
CA VAL A 139 2.98 -5.85 5.13
C VAL A 139 2.70 -4.78 4.05
N PRO A 140 1.95 -3.70 4.35
CA PRO A 140 1.90 -2.56 3.44
C PRO A 140 3.31 -2.01 3.21
N TYR A 141 3.60 -1.65 1.96
CA TYR A 141 4.88 -1.08 1.57
C TYR A 141 4.66 -0.03 0.48
N LEU A 142 5.67 0.81 0.28
CA LEU A 142 5.72 1.75 -0.83
C LEU A 142 6.81 1.28 -1.81
N PRO A 143 6.46 0.97 -3.08
CA PRO A 143 7.44 0.53 -4.06
C PRO A 143 8.54 1.57 -4.29
N GLY A 144 9.78 1.12 -4.53
CA GLY A 144 10.92 1.98 -4.79
C GLY A 144 10.73 2.88 -6.02
N SER A 145 9.91 2.46 -6.99
CA SER A 145 9.48 3.30 -8.11
C SER A 145 8.60 4.48 -7.66
N SER A 146 7.71 4.27 -6.70
CA SER A 146 6.90 5.33 -6.09
C SER A 146 7.77 6.26 -5.24
N VAL A 147 8.71 5.71 -4.45
CA VAL A 147 9.68 6.51 -3.68
C VAL A 147 10.51 7.39 -4.62
N LYS A 148 11.05 6.83 -5.71
CA LYS A 148 11.76 7.57 -6.76
C LYS A 148 10.88 8.65 -7.38
N GLY A 149 9.62 8.33 -7.65
CA GLY A 149 8.65 9.27 -8.23
C GLY A 149 8.43 10.50 -7.34
N ILE A 150 8.28 10.31 -6.03
CA ILE A 150 8.11 11.39 -5.05
C ILE A 150 9.35 12.28 -5.02
N ALA A 151 10.54 11.69 -4.87
CA ALA A 151 11.79 12.45 -4.84
C ALA A 151 12.05 13.19 -6.17
N ARG A 152 11.70 12.59 -7.31
CA ARG A 152 11.80 13.21 -8.63
C ARG A 152 10.82 14.38 -8.78
N ALA A 153 9.58 14.23 -8.30
CA ALA A 153 8.60 15.32 -8.31
C ALA A 153 9.05 16.49 -7.44
N ALA A 154 9.60 16.22 -6.25
CA ALA A 154 10.23 17.22 -5.41
C ALA A 154 11.39 17.94 -6.13
N ALA A 155 12.26 17.19 -6.80
CA ALA A 155 13.37 17.75 -7.57
C ALA A 155 12.91 18.68 -8.70
N ARG A 156 11.76 18.38 -9.33
CA ARG A 156 11.16 19.28 -10.34
C ARG A 156 10.65 20.56 -9.72
N LEU A 157 9.94 20.47 -8.60
CA LEU A 157 9.37 21.64 -7.91
C LEU A 157 10.43 22.57 -7.35
N LEU A 158 11.55 22.01 -6.89
CA LEU A 158 12.69 22.76 -6.37
C LEU A 158 13.70 23.16 -7.46
N GLU A 159 13.40 22.86 -8.73
CA GLU A 159 14.28 23.12 -9.88
C GLU A 159 15.72 22.60 -9.66
N ASP A 160 15.85 21.41 -9.10
CA ASP A 160 17.15 20.85 -8.70
C ASP A 160 18.09 20.67 -9.91
N PRO A 161 19.27 21.31 -9.92
CA PRO A 161 20.18 21.26 -11.06
C PRO A 161 20.81 19.88 -11.28
N GLY A 162 20.82 19.02 -10.24
CA GLY A 162 21.35 17.66 -10.28
C GLY A 162 20.31 16.59 -10.60
N LYS A 163 19.04 16.94 -10.85
CA LYS A 163 17.94 15.97 -11.00
C LYS A 163 18.23 14.85 -12.01
N ASP A 164 18.80 15.18 -13.16
CA ASP A 164 19.09 14.17 -14.18
C ASP A 164 20.18 13.20 -13.70
N ALA A 165 21.22 13.69 -13.01
CA ALA A 165 22.25 12.85 -12.41
C ALA A 165 21.67 11.84 -11.41
N LEU A 166 20.67 12.25 -10.63
CA LEU A 166 20.02 11.40 -9.64
C LEU A 166 19.05 10.40 -10.26
N PHE A 167 18.18 10.85 -11.18
CA PHE A 167 17.02 10.08 -11.65
C PHE A 167 17.14 9.53 -13.07
N GLY A 168 18.06 10.08 -13.87
CA GLY A 168 18.13 9.93 -15.32
C GLY A 168 17.34 11.05 -16.02
N PRO A 169 17.62 11.31 -17.30
CA PRO A 169 16.99 12.38 -18.06
C PRO A 169 15.49 12.10 -18.23
N GLU A 170 14.74 13.18 -18.39
CA GLU A 170 13.28 13.16 -18.45
C GLU A 170 12.77 13.14 -19.89
N GLU A 171 13.42 13.91 -20.75
CA GLU A 171 13.15 13.96 -22.17
C GLU A 171 14.20 13.15 -22.93
N THR A 172 13.74 12.12 -23.64
CA THR A 172 14.55 11.36 -24.58
C THR A 172 14.00 11.61 -25.98
N GLY A 173 14.35 12.75 -26.58
CA GLY A 173 14.12 13.01 -28.00
C GLY A 173 15.10 12.25 -28.89
N ALA A 174 14.95 12.37 -30.22
CA ALA A 174 15.81 11.69 -31.21
C ALA A 174 17.31 12.03 -31.08
N SER A 175 17.65 13.16 -30.45
CA SER A 175 19.02 13.62 -30.18
C SER A 175 19.47 13.47 -28.71
N ALA A 176 18.57 13.13 -27.79
CA ALA A 176 18.89 13.04 -26.37
C ALA A 176 19.12 11.58 -25.95
N LYS A 177 20.34 11.30 -25.48
CA LYS A 177 20.75 9.94 -25.08
C LYS A 177 20.05 9.57 -23.77
N ALA A 178 19.29 8.48 -23.77
CA ALA A 178 18.75 7.89 -22.55
C ALA A 178 19.88 7.27 -21.71
N TRP A 179 19.89 7.53 -20.40
CA TRP A 179 20.80 6.90 -19.46
C TRP A 179 20.15 6.74 -18.09
N ALA A 180 20.67 5.80 -17.30
CA ALA A 180 20.13 5.52 -15.97
C ALA A 180 20.69 6.51 -14.94
N GLY A 181 19.82 7.12 -14.14
CA GLY A 181 20.23 7.94 -12.99
C GLY A 181 21.02 7.17 -11.94
N ASP A 182 21.91 7.86 -11.24
CA ASP A 182 22.87 7.27 -10.32
C ASP A 182 22.23 6.67 -9.06
N VAL A 183 21.09 7.19 -8.61
CA VAL A 183 20.48 6.78 -7.35
C VAL A 183 19.47 5.66 -7.55
N VAL A 184 19.63 4.58 -6.77
CA VAL A 184 18.70 3.47 -6.64
C VAL A 184 17.84 3.69 -5.40
N PHE A 185 16.53 3.68 -5.58
CA PHE A 185 15.54 3.80 -4.51
C PHE A 185 15.00 2.41 -4.18
N LEU A 186 15.16 1.98 -2.93
CA LEU A 186 14.63 0.70 -2.47
C LEU A 186 13.16 0.85 -2.05
N ASP A 187 12.45 -0.28 -2.02
CA ASP A 187 11.11 -0.35 -1.45
C ASP A 187 11.12 0.12 0.01
N ALA A 188 10.16 0.97 0.40
CA ALA A 188 10.03 1.46 1.75
C ALA A 188 9.05 0.60 2.54
N TYR A 189 9.49 0.17 3.73
CA TYR A 189 8.74 -0.70 4.63
C TYR A 189 8.57 -0.01 5.99
N PRO A 190 7.48 -0.30 6.71
CA PRO A 190 7.29 0.21 8.06
C PRO A 190 8.35 -0.39 9.00
N VAL A 191 8.94 0.43 9.87
CA VAL A 191 10.02 0.03 10.80
C VAL A 191 9.56 -1.02 11.79
N ALA A 192 8.29 -0.93 12.21
CA ALA A 192 7.62 -1.90 13.05
C ALA A 192 6.36 -2.40 12.34
N TRP A 193 5.74 -3.46 12.86
CA TRP A 193 4.47 -3.91 12.31
C TRP A 193 3.40 -2.82 12.45
N PRO A 194 2.78 -2.38 11.34
CA PRO A 194 1.87 -1.24 11.39
C PRO A 194 0.49 -1.65 11.92
N ARG A 195 -0.31 -0.65 12.32
CA ARG A 195 -1.75 -0.81 12.52
C ARG A 195 -2.46 -0.47 11.22
N LEU A 196 -3.46 -1.28 10.85
CA LEU A 196 -4.39 -0.93 9.77
C LEU A 196 -5.68 -0.35 10.35
N GLU A 197 -6.27 0.59 9.61
CA GLU A 197 -7.55 1.21 9.92
C GLU A 197 -8.46 1.16 8.69
N VAL A 198 -9.76 1.10 8.93
CA VAL A 198 -10.77 1.20 7.88
C VAL A 198 -11.23 2.65 7.82
N ASP A 199 -11.18 3.22 6.63
CA ASP A 199 -11.70 4.56 6.36
C ASP A 199 -12.84 4.49 5.34
N VAL A 200 -13.54 5.61 5.14
CA VAL A 200 -14.74 5.69 4.30
C VAL A 200 -14.69 6.88 3.36
N ILE A 201 -15.14 6.68 2.12
CA ILE A 201 -15.42 7.75 1.18
C ILE A 201 -16.88 7.64 0.75
N ASN A 202 -17.57 8.77 0.78
CA ASN A 202 -18.94 8.89 0.32
C ASN A 202 -18.96 9.69 -0.99
N CYS A 203 -19.59 9.14 -2.03
CA CYS A 203 -19.93 9.92 -3.22
C CYS A 203 -21.34 10.48 -3.05
N HIS A 204 -21.47 11.80 -3.15
CA HIS A 204 -22.76 12.51 -3.04
C HIS A 204 -23.51 12.65 -4.38
N HIS A 205 -22.85 12.37 -5.51
CA HIS A 205 -23.45 12.47 -6.86
C HIS A 205 -23.11 11.27 -7.76
N PRO A 206 -23.38 10.02 -7.32
CA PRO A 206 -23.02 8.83 -8.09
C PRO A 206 -23.64 8.77 -9.49
N ALA A 207 -24.86 9.30 -9.70
CA ALA A 207 -25.49 9.30 -11.01
C ALA A 207 -24.79 10.24 -12.02
N TYR A 208 -24.33 11.41 -11.56
CA TYR A 208 -23.59 12.35 -12.39
C TYR A 208 -22.22 11.80 -12.82
N TYR A 209 -21.41 11.35 -11.85
CA TYR A 209 -20.10 10.77 -12.15
C TYR A 209 -20.19 9.45 -12.92
N GLY A 210 -21.31 8.72 -12.77
CA GLY A 210 -21.61 7.52 -13.55
C GLY A 210 -22.16 7.78 -14.95
N GLY A 211 -22.31 9.04 -15.38
CA GLY A 211 -22.83 9.42 -16.69
C GLY A 211 -24.32 9.15 -16.89
N LYS A 212 -25.07 8.91 -15.81
CA LYS A 212 -26.51 8.64 -15.80
C LYS A 212 -27.35 9.90 -15.63
N ALA A 213 -26.74 11.00 -15.19
CA ALA A 213 -27.37 12.31 -15.05
C ALA A 213 -26.53 13.38 -15.75
N GLY A 214 -27.19 14.37 -16.38
CA GLY A 214 -26.53 15.47 -17.08
C GLY A 214 -25.98 16.57 -16.16
N TYR A 215 -26.37 16.57 -14.88
CA TYR A 215 -25.93 17.53 -13.88
C TYR A 215 -25.88 16.87 -12.48
N PRO A 216 -25.01 17.36 -11.58
CA PRO A 216 -24.94 16.86 -10.21
C PRO A 216 -26.13 17.40 -9.40
N ALA A 217 -26.94 16.50 -8.83
CA ALA A 217 -28.08 16.86 -7.98
C ALA A 217 -27.77 16.47 -6.52
N GLU A 218 -28.00 17.38 -5.56
CA GLU A 218 -27.78 17.16 -4.12
C GLU A 218 -28.87 16.32 -3.42
N THR A 219 -29.71 15.63 -4.19
CA THR A 219 -30.84 14.85 -3.69
C THR A 219 -30.55 13.35 -3.62
N GLU A 220 -29.32 12.93 -3.94
CA GLU A 220 -28.91 11.53 -3.98
C GLU A 220 -28.42 11.06 -2.59
N ASP A 221 -28.79 9.83 -2.21
CA ASP A 221 -28.28 9.21 -0.98
C ASP A 221 -26.76 8.93 -1.10
N PRO A 222 -25.96 9.26 -0.07
CA PRO A 222 -24.53 8.97 -0.09
C PRO A 222 -24.31 7.45 -0.08
N VAL A 223 -23.46 6.95 -0.98
CA VAL A 223 -23.06 5.54 -1.01
C VAL A 223 -21.69 5.40 -0.34
N PRO A 224 -21.59 4.83 0.88
CA PRO A 224 -20.32 4.67 1.56
C PRO A 224 -19.47 3.59 0.93
N VAL A 225 -18.20 3.91 0.67
CA VAL A 225 -17.20 2.96 0.18
C VAL A 225 -16.06 2.89 1.19
N TYR A 226 -15.95 1.75 1.86
CA TYR A 226 -14.92 1.51 2.87
C TYR A 226 -13.62 0.97 2.25
N PHE A 227 -12.48 1.37 2.80
CA PHE A 227 -11.16 0.93 2.34
C PHE A 227 -10.14 0.86 3.47
N LEU A 228 -9.04 0.13 3.22
CA LEU A 228 -7.95 0.01 4.18
C LEU A 228 -6.96 1.15 4.08
N THR A 229 -6.43 1.54 5.23
CA THR A 229 -5.37 2.52 5.40
C THR A 229 -4.36 2.02 6.44
N VAL A 230 -3.13 2.50 6.35
CA VAL A 230 -2.15 2.41 7.43
C VAL A 230 -2.39 3.58 8.38
N ALA A 231 -2.42 3.28 9.68
CA ALA A 231 -2.61 4.28 10.72
C ALA A 231 -1.51 5.34 10.70
N ASP A 232 -1.87 6.55 11.13
CA ASP A 232 -0.93 7.62 11.42
C ASP A 232 0.17 7.17 12.40
N ARG A 233 1.24 7.97 12.49
CA ARG A 233 2.43 7.73 13.34
C ARG A 233 3.21 6.45 13.01
N THR A 234 2.79 5.66 12.05
CA THR A 234 3.59 4.54 11.54
C THR A 234 4.85 5.09 10.87
N THR A 235 6.03 4.71 11.37
CA THR A 235 7.31 5.08 10.78
C THR A 235 7.68 4.14 9.64
N PHE A 236 8.04 4.70 8.49
CA PHE A 236 8.60 3.97 7.36
C PHE A 236 10.10 4.25 7.24
N ALA A 237 10.85 3.23 6.83
CA ALA A 237 12.26 3.35 6.48
C ALA A 237 12.42 3.38 4.96
N PHE A 238 12.91 4.51 4.46
CA PHE A 238 13.27 4.76 3.09
C PHE A 238 14.78 4.64 2.95
N ARG A 239 15.25 3.91 1.94
CA ARG A 239 16.67 3.65 1.73
C ARG A 239 17.04 3.89 0.28
N VAL A 240 18.14 4.60 0.08
CA VAL A 240 18.68 4.94 -1.24
C VAL A 240 20.16 4.58 -1.31
N LEU A 241 20.63 4.29 -2.53
CA LEU A 241 22.00 3.88 -2.83
C LEU A 241 22.50 4.66 -4.03
N SER A 242 23.73 5.19 -4.02
CA SER A 242 24.40 5.66 -5.24
C SER A 242 25.15 4.50 -5.90
N ARG A 243 24.97 4.33 -7.21
CA ARG A 243 25.68 3.29 -7.99
C ARG A 243 27.15 3.64 -8.19
N SER A 244 27.47 4.93 -8.35
CA SER A 244 28.85 5.39 -8.52
C SER A 244 29.63 5.49 -7.21
N GLY A 245 28.98 5.29 -6.05
CA GLY A 245 29.63 5.48 -4.75
C GLY A 245 29.59 6.93 -4.24
N ALA A 246 28.83 7.80 -4.90
CA ALA A 246 28.74 9.23 -4.59
C ALA A 246 27.78 9.48 -3.41
N GLU A 247 28.33 9.67 -2.22
CA GLU A 247 27.56 9.89 -0.98
C GLU A 247 26.69 11.15 -1.07
N GLU A 248 27.20 12.20 -1.71
CA GLU A 248 26.50 13.47 -1.90
C GLU A 248 25.21 13.32 -2.72
N ARG A 249 25.18 12.38 -3.67
CA ARG A 249 23.99 12.10 -4.47
C ARG A 249 22.94 11.33 -3.68
N ALA A 250 23.37 10.37 -2.84
CA ALA A 250 22.47 9.66 -1.95
C ALA A 250 21.88 10.62 -0.90
N ALA A 251 22.70 11.51 -0.33
CA ALA A 251 22.27 12.54 0.61
C ALA A 251 21.25 13.50 -0.05
N ARG A 252 21.56 14.02 -1.24
CA ARG A 252 20.64 14.91 -1.95
C ARG A 252 19.32 14.24 -2.30
N ALA A 253 19.35 12.97 -2.71
CA ALA A 253 18.13 12.20 -2.95
C ALA A 253 17.27 12.04 -1.68
N VAL A 254 17.89 11.90 -0.50
CA VAL A 254 17.18 11.87 0.78
C VAL A 254 16.56 13.22 1.13
N GLU A 255 17.25 14.33 0.88
CA GLU A 255 16.69 15.68 1.09
C GLU A 255 15.46 15.93 0.21
N LEU A 256 15.57 15.60 -1.08
CA LEU A 256 14.46 15.70 -2.03
C LEU A 256 13.30 14.79 -1.64
N LEU A 257 13.61 13.57 -1.18
CA LEU A 257 12.59 12.64 -0.71
C LEU A 257 11.89 13.16 0.56
N ARG A 258 12.63 13.72 1.52
CA ARG A 258 12.08 14.33 2.74
C ARG A 258 11.08 15.43 2.40
N PHE A 259 11.48 16.35 1.51
CA PHE A 259 10.58 17.41 1.02
C PHE A 259 9.36 16.84 0.31
N GLY A 260 9.55 15.87 -0.60
CA GLY A 260 8.42 15.27 -1.32
C GLY A 260 7.45 14.54 -0.39
N LEU A 261 7.95 13.89 0.66
CA LEU A 261 7.15 13.19 1.65
C LEU A 261 6.33 14.14 2.53
N SER A 262 6.84 15.34 2.85
CA SER A 262 6.11 16.36 3.62
C SER A 262 5.11 17.13 2.77
N GLU A 263 5.51 17.59 1.58
CA GLU A 263 4.71 18.53 0.78
C GLU A 263 3.78 17.85 -0.22
N LEU A 264 4.19 16.70 -0.78
CA LEU A 264 3.42 16.00 -1.83
C LEU A 264 2.66 14.78 -1.31
N GLY A 265 3.15 14.22 -0.20
CA GLY A 265 2.67 12.95 0.36
C GLY A 265 3.03 11.74 -0.51
N ALA A 266 2.65 10.55 -0.03
CA ALA A 266 2.86 9.29 -0.70
C ALA A 266 1.58 8.48 -0.83
N GLY A 267 1.51 7.65 -1.88
CA GLY A 267 0.40 6.72 -2.08
C GLY A 267 -0.77 7.35 -2.82
N ALA A 268 -1.98 6.95 -2.47
CA ALA A 268 -3.21 7.40 -3.10
C ALA A 268 -3.87 8.50 -2.27
N LYS A 269 -4.66 9.35 -2.93
CA LYS A 269 -5.49 10.39 -2.29
C LYS A 269 -4.68 11.46 -1.54
N THR A 270 -3.46 11.75 -1.99
CA THR A 270 -2.62 12.81 -1.43
C THR A 270 -3.26 14.19 -1.54
N ALA A 271 -4.00 14.48 -2.62
CA ALA A 271 -4.72 15.74 -2.80
C ALA A 271 -5.80 16.03 -1.73
N VAL A 272 -6.28 14.99 -1.02
CA VAL A 272 -7.20 15.13 0.12
C VAL A 272 -6.52 14.81 1.46
N GLY A 273 -5.18 14.87 1.50
CA GLY A 273 -4.38 14.84 2.71
C GLY A 273 -3.89 13.47 3.16
N TYR A 274 -4.07 12.39 2.40
CA TYR A 274 -3.55 11.07 2.78
C TYR A 274 -2.04 10.95 2.51
N GLY A 275 -1.36 10.20 3.38
CA GLY A 275 0.03 9.80 3.19
C GLY A 275 1.02 10.95 3.32
N ALA A 276 0.70 11.98 4.09
CA ALA A 276 1.67 13.00 4.49
C ALA A 276 2.60 12.42 5.57
N PHE A 277 3.88 12.78 5.50
CA PHE A 277 4.89 12.31 6.43
C PHE A 277 5.64 13.47 7.09
N THR A 278 6.10 13.23 8.30
CA THR A 278 7.02 14.09 9.04
C THR A 278 8.25 13.28 9.45
N GLY A 279 9.44 13.88 9.37
CA GLY A 279 10.68 13.24 9.83
C GLY A 279 11.91 13.61 9.04
#